data_AF-A0AAU5HZ88-F1
#
_entry.id   AF-A0AAU5HZ88-F1
#
_cell.length_a   1.000
_cell.length_b   1.000
_cell.length_c   1.000
_cell.angle_alpha   90.00
_cell.angle_beta   90.00
_cell.angle_gamma   90.00
#
_symmetry.space_group_name_H-M   'P 1'
#
loop_
_entity.id
_entity.type
_entity.pdbx_description
1 polymer ?
#
loop_
_entity_poly.entity_id
_entity_poly.type
_entity_poly.pdbx_seq_one_letter_code
_entity_poly.pdbx_strand_id
1 'polypeptide(L)'
;MSSSAQYTRARLAEAAARCSDIDEVIGFLGTQPHGKLRRYLFRRFDHFGIDVSPMPRPRRSNAAPAKPSTDELCRAIAGATSIADALRALGMDPYNGRLRTLRRERLSEDDLDTSHFLGQAHQRGRSGGVLLRRAEDILVQHDGSRRTRTHLLRRALLEVGAPEVCAECGIGPEWLGRPMTPEVDHINGDWSDDRRENLRLLCPGCHAITSTWCRGGRQRGCGAQ
;
A
#
# COMPACT_ATOMS: atom_id res chain seq x y z
N MET A 1 -5.29 23.29 -14.43
CA MET A 1 -4.56 24.57 -14.32
C MET A 1 -5.46 25.57 -13.59
N SER A 2 -5.22 25.87 -12.29
CA SER A 2 -5.83 27.00 -11.54
C SER A 2 -5.46 27.10 -10.03
N SER A 3 -4.44 26.40 -9.51
CA SER A 3 -4.14 26.46 -8.05
C SER A 3 -3.32 27.67 -7.61
N SER A 4 -2.72 28.43 -8.53
CA SER A 4 -1.89 29.60 -8.21
C SER A 4 -2.72 30.84 -7.85
N ALA A 5 -3.93 30.97 -8.39
CA ALA A 5 -4.81 32.12 -8.14
C ALA A 5 -5.59 32.03 -6.81
N GLN A 6 -5.82 30.82 -6.29
CA GLN A 6 -6.66 30.62 -5.10
C GLN A 6 -6.00 30.96 -3.77
N TYR A 7 -4.67 31.05 -3.72
CA TYR A 7 -3.94 31.16 -2.46
C TYR A 7 -2.82 32.22 -2.57
N THR A 8 -3.18 33.38 -3.07
CA THR A 8 -2.33 34.57 -3.07
C THR A 8 -2.23 35.15 -1.66
N ARG A 9 -1.17 35.92 -1.39
CA ARG A 9 -0.98 36.58 -0.10
C ARG A 9 -2.18 37.45 0.30
N ALA A 10 -2.71 38.24 -0.64
CA ALA A 10 -3.85 39.13 -0.39
C ALA A 10 -5.09 38.36 0.06
N ARG A 11 -5.41 37.25 -0.63
CA ARG A 11 -6.59 36.44 -0.35
C ARG A 11 -6.46 35.67 0.97
N LEU A 12 -5.25 35.21 1.30
CA LEU A 12 -4.98 34.58 2.59
C LEU A 12 -5.01 35.58 3.75
N ALA A 13 -4.54 36.81 3.55
CA ALA A 13 -4.62 37.85 4.58
C ALA A 13 -6.07 38.26 4.85
N GLU A 14 -6.90 38.35 3.81
CA GLU A 14 -8.35 38.60 3.95
C GLU A 14 -9.04 37.45 4.70
N ALA A 15 -8.71 36.20 4.37
CA ALA A 15 -9.23 35.04 5.08
C ALA A 15 -8.79 35.02 6.56
N ALA A 16 -7.53 35.37 6.85
CA ALA A 16 -7.01 35.44 8.22
C ALA A 16 -7.68 36.53 9.07
N ALA A 17 -8.11 37.63 8.46
CA ALA A 17 -8.80 38.72 9.15
C ALA A 17 -10.28 38.44 9.42
N ARG A 18 -10.93 37.61 8.59
CA ARG A 18 -12.37 37.33 8.67
C ARG A 18 -12.71 36.00 9.36
N CYS A 19 -11.79 35.06 9.37
CA CYS A 19 -12.01 33.74 9.93
C CYS A 19 -11.32 33.60 11.29
N SER A 20 -11.91 32.79 12.14
CA SER A 20 -11.36 32.41 13.44
C SER A 20 -10.91 30.95 13.47
N ASP A 21 -11.35 30.14 12.49
CA ASP A 21 -10.97 28.74 12.33
C ASP A 21 -10.49 28.41 10.90
N ILE A 22 -9.65 27.38 10.80
CA ILE A 22 -9.09 26.90 9.53
C ILE A 22 -10.17 26.30 8.61
N ASP A 23 -11.27 25.77 9.17
CA ASP A 23 -12.38 25.27 8.36
C ASP A 23 -13.19 26.40 7.73
N GLU A 24 -13.35 27.53 8.44
CA GLU A 24 -13.93 28.75 7.90
C GLU A 24 -13.07 29.31 6.75
N VAL A 25 -11.74 29.27 6.89
CA VAL A 25 -10.81 29.63 5.81
C VAL A 25 -10.98 28.73 4.59
N ILE A 26 -11.14 27.42 4.78
CA ILE A 26 -11.35 26.47 3.66
C ILE A 26 -12.67 26.77 2.93
N GLY A 27 -13.73 27.09 3.69
CA GLY A 27 -15.02 27.54 3.14
C GLY A 27 -14.92 28.87 2.40
N PHE A 28 -14.23 29.85 2.96
CA PHE A 28 -13.99 31.17 2.35
C PHE A 28 -13.19 31.08 1.03
N LEU A 29 -12.24 30.15 0.97
CA LEU A 29 -11.46 29.89 -0.24
C LEU A 29 -12.23 29.07 -1.28
N GLY A 30 -13.42 28.54 -0.94
CA GLY A 30 -14.29 27.76 -1.84
C GLY A 30 -13.68 26.41 -2.22
N THR A 31 -12.84 25.84 -1.36
CA THR A 31 -12.11 24.60 -1.65
C THR A 31 -12.67 23.41 -0.88
N GLN A 32 -12.72 22.24 -1.51
CA GLN A 32 -13.19 21.02 -0.85
C GLN A 32 -12.15 20.56 0.20
N PRO A 33 -12.57 20.21 1.43
CA PRO A 33 -11.66 19.72 2.46
C PRO A 33 -10.97 18.42 2.00
N HIS A 34 -9.64 18.40 2.00
CA HIS A 34 -8.87 17.18 1.80
C HIS A 34 -7.75 17.07 2.83
N GLY A 35 -7.34 15.85 3.18
CA GLY A 35 -6.55 15.57 4.40
C GLY A 35 -5.18 16.28 4.53
N LYS A 36 -4.66 16.89 3.45
CA LYS A 36 -3.40 17.64 3.46
C LYS A 36 -3.59 19.17 3.44
N LEU A 37 -4.81 19.65 3.20
CA LEU A 37 -5.12 21.07 2.95
C LEU A 37 -4.84 21.95 4.17
N ARG A 38 -5.33 21.56 5.35
CA ARG A 38 -5.11 22.30 6.60
C ARG A 38 -3.62 22.57 6.86
N ARG A 39 -2.79 21.53 6.72
CA ARG A 39 -1.32 21.63 6.88
C ARG A 39 -0.68 22.52 5.81
N TYR A 40 -1.20 22.45 4.58
CA TYR A 40 -0.72 23.28 3.48
C TYR A 40 -1.01 24.77 3.72
N LEU A 41 -2.20 25.11 4.18
CA LEU A 41 -2.61 26.48 4.51
C LEU A 41 -1.76 27.08 5.63
N PHE A 42 -1.55 26.36 6.74
CA PHE A 42 -0.67 26.85 7.82
C PHE A 42 0.75 27.14 7.34
N ARG A 43 1.35 26.27 6.52
CA ARG A 43 2.68 26.54 5.91
C ARG A 43 2.67 27.78 5.02
N ARG A 44 1.53 28.09 4.40
CA ARG A 44 1.38 29.22 3.49
C ARG A 44 1.18 30.53 4.25
N PHE A 45 0.45 30.51 5.36
CA PHE A 45 0.40 31.62 6.32
C PHE A 45 1.80 31.94 6.87
N ASP A 46 2.55 30.90 7.27
CA ASP A 46 3.95 31.02 7.71
C ASP A 46 4.84 31.65 6.62
N HIS A 47 4.72 31.17 5.38
CA HIS A 47 5.49 31.67 4.24
C HIS A 47 5.24 33.16 3.95
N PHE A 48 4.01 33.65 4.15
CA PHE A 48 3.64 35.04 3.89
C PHE A 48 3.69 35.96 5.13
N GLY A 49 4.06 35.42 6.30
CA GLY A 49 4.12 36.16 7.55
C GLY A 49 2.77 36.71 8.01
N ILE A 50 1.68 35.98 7.74
CA ILE A 50 0.32 36.37 8.14
C ILE A 50 0.08 35.87 9.56
N ASP A 51 -0.29 36.76 10.47
CA ASP A 51 -0.65 36.38 11.83
C ASP A 51 -1.96 35.60 11.83
N VAL A 52 -1.89 34.35 12.31
CA VAL A 52 -3.03 33.44 12.48
C VAL A 52 -3.08 32.91 13.92
N SER A 53 -2.57 33.68 14.88
CA SER A 53 -2.67 33.38 16.31
C SER A 53 -4.11 33.08 16.79
N PRO A 54 -5.18 33.71 16.24
CA PRO A 54 -6.55 33.35 16.57
C PRO A 54 -6.97 31.93 16.13
N MET A 55 -6.26 31.34 15.16
CA MET A 55 -6.57 30.02 14.61
C MET A 55 -5.67 28.95 15.26
N PRO A 56 -6.16 28.20 16.26
CA PRO A 56 -5.35 27.20 16.91
C PRO A 56 -4.92 26.14 15.90
N ARG A 57 -3.60 25.99 15.72
CA ARG A 57 -3.07 24.85 14.95
C ARG A 57 -3.57 23.58 15.62
N PRO A 58 -4.00 22.55 14.86
CA PRO A 58 -4.30 21.26 15.44
C PRO A 58 -3.05 20.79 16.16
N ARG A 59 -3.10 20.83 17.50
CA ARG A 59 -2.04 20.29 18.33
C ARG A 59 -1.98 18.82 17.97
N ARG A 60 -0.85 18.39 17.42
CA ARG A 60 -0.54 16.96 17.50
C ARG A 60 -0.69 16.61 18.97
N SER A 61 -1.48 15.59 19.28
CA SER A 61 -1.32 14.84 20.52
C SER A 61 0.09 14.24 20.47
N ASN A 62 1.09 15.07 20.81
CA ASN A 62 2.48 14.69 20.98
C ASN A 62 2.68 14.08 22.37
N ALA A 63 1.61 13.84 23.13
CA ALA A 63 1.68 12.94 24.26
C ALA A 63 2.16 11.60 23.72
N ALA A 64 3.46 11.35 23.89
CA ALA A 64 3.99 10.02 23.75
C ALA A 64 3.12 9.14 24.65
N PRO A 65 2.68 7.95 24.19
CA PRO A 65 1.99 7.02 25.06
C PRO A 65 2.80 6.91 26.36
N ALA A 66 2.11 6.98 27.50
CA ALA A 66 2.74 6.90 28.80
C ALA A 66 3.72 5.72 28.81
N LYS A 67 4.95 5.98 29.27
CA LYS A 67 6.03 4.99 29.26
C LYS A 67 5.54 3.77 30.07
N PRO A 68 5.41 2.57 29.47
CA PRO A 68 5.11 1.37 30.22
C PRO A 68 6.29 1.08 31.16
N SER A 69 5.98 0.57 32.34
CA SER A 69 7.01 0.22 33.32
C SER A 69 7.86 -0.97 32.83
N THR A 70 9.06 -1.14 33.38
CA THR A 70 9.93 -2.27 33.06
C THR A 70 9.20 -3.61 33.31
N ASP A 71 8.42 -3.70 34.38
CA ASP A 71 7.62 -4.90 34.71
C ASP A 71 6.50 -5.21 33.71
N GLU A 72 5.87 -4.18 33.14
CA GLU A 72 4.88 -4.34 32.08
C GLU A 72 5.53 -4.84 30.79
N LEU A 73 6.72 -4.33 30.47
CA LEU A 73 7.47 -4.74 29.30
C LEU A 73 7.96 -6.18 29.41
N CYS A 74 8.49 -6.60 30.56
CA CYS A 74 8.91 -7.98 30.80
C CYS A 74 7.74 -8.97 30.63
N ARG A 75 6.57 -8.67 31.21
CA ARG A 75 5.37 -9.52 31.07
C ARG A 75 4.90 -9.61 29.62
N ALA A 76 4.90 -8.48 28.90
CA ALA A 76 4.52 -8.46 27.49
C ALA A 76 5.50 -9.22 26.59
N ILE A 77 6.80 -9.16 26.88
CA ILE A 77 7.86 -9.87 26.14
C ILE A 77 7.80 -11.38 26.40
N ALA A 78 7.59 -11.80 27.65
CA ALA A 78 7.50 -13.21 28.02
C ALA A 78 6.28 -13.92 27.38
N GLY A 79 5.16 -13.21 27.24
CA GLY A 79 3.92 -13.75 26.64
C GLY A 79 3.84 -13.65 25.12
N ALA A 80 4.82 -13.01 24.46
CA ALA A 80 4.78 -12.73 23.03
C ALA A 80 5.67 -13.65 22.22
N THR A 81 5.26 -13.91 20.97
CA THR A 81 6.09 -14.62 19.98
C THR A 81 6.91 -13.67 19.11
N SER A 82 6.61 -12.37 19.18
CA SER A 82 7.36 -11.32 18.49
C SER A 82 7.24 -9.98 19.21
N ILE A 83 8.19 -9.08 18.93
CA ILE A 83 8.14 -7.72 19.48
C ILE A 83 6.90 -6.96 19.01
N ALA A 84 6.39 -7.25 17.82
CA ALA A 84 5.14 -6.63 17.36
C ALA A 84 3.94 -7.10 18.18
N ASP A 85 3.91 -8.38 18.57
CA ASP A 85 2.86 -8.93 19.43
C ASP A 85 2.96 -8.36 20.86
N ALA A 86 4.18 -8.25 21.41
CA ALA A 86 4.42 -7.63 22.71
C ALA A 86 3.96 -6.16 22.74
N LEU A 87 4.26 -5.39 21.68
CA LEU A 87 3.81 -4.00 21.57
C LEU A 87 2.29 -3.89 21.42
N ARG A 88 1.65 -4.80 20.68
CA ARG A 88 0.18 -4.84 20.57
C ARG A 88 -0.46 -5.17 21.93
N ALA A 89 0.12 -6.07 22.71
CA ALA A 89 -0.34 -6.39 24.06
C ALA A 89 -0.26 -5.18 25.02
N LEU A 90 0.70 -4.28 24.79
CA LEU A 90 0.85 -3.01 25.51
C LEU A 90 -0.02 -1.87 24.92
N GLY A 91 -0.90 -2.15 23.95
CA GLY A 91 -1.73 -1.14 23.29
C GLY A 91 -0.93 -0.16 22.40
N MET A 92 0.28 -0.52 22.00
CA MET A 92 1.17 0.32 21.19
C MET A 92 1.14 -0.09 19.72
N ASP A 93 1.22 0.89 18.81
CA ASP A 93 1.36 0.64 17.37
C ASP A 93 2.81 0.21 17.03
N PRO A 94 3.03 -1.04 16.56
CA PRO A 94 4.36 -1.56 16.28
C PRO A 94 5.05 -0.94 15.05
N TYR A 95 4.34 -0.14 14.24
CA TYR A 95 4.87 0.46 13.01
C TYR A 95 5.24 1.93 13.15
N ASN A 96 5.09 2.53 14.33
CA ASN A 96 5.51 3.90 14.59
C ASN A 96 7.05 4.04 14.57
N GLY A 97 7.58 4.83 13.64
CA GLY A 97 9.02 5.04 13.47
C GLY A 97 9.74 5.59 14.72
N ARG A 98 9.07 6.43 15.53
CA ARG A 98 9.64 6.91 16.81
C ARG A 98 9.76 5.80 17.85
N LEU A 99 8.82 4.86 17.85
CA LEU A 99 8.83 3.71 18.76
C LEU A 99 9.94 2.71 18.39
N ARG A 100 10.37 2.66 17.12
CA ARG A 100 11.51 1.81 16.67
C ARG A 100 12.86 2.28 17.22
N THR A 101 13.10 3.58 17.31
CA THR A 101 14.35 4.14 17.87
C THR A 101 14.38 3.93 19.38
N LEU A 102 13.29 4.31 20.05
CA LEU A 102 13.06 4.13 21.47
C LEU A 102 13.17 2.64 21.88
N ARG A 103 12.75 1.71 21.02
CA ARG A 103 12.92 0.26 21.21
C ARG A 103 14.39 -0.17 21.19
N ARG A 104 15.23 0.38 20.31
CA ARG A 104 16.66 0.02 20.25
C ARG A 104 17.40 0.50 21.49
N GLU A 105 17.09 1.72 21.94
CA GLU A 105 17.65 2.30 23.16
C GLU A 105 17.23 1.49 24.38
N ARG A 106 15.94 1.15 24.52
CA ARG A 106 15.41 0.40 25.67
C ARG A 106 15.87 -1.05 25.78
N LEU A 107 15.98 -1.77 24.66
CA LEU A 107 16.52 -3.14 24.67
C LEU A 107 17.99 -3.16 25.12
N SER A 108 18.70 -2.03 25.00
CA SER A 108 20.08 -1.88 25.49
C SER A 108 20.17 -1.41 26.94
N GLU A 109 19.14 -0.72 27.48
CA GLU A 109 19.13 -0.19 28.84
C GLU A 109 18.63 -1.20 29.89
N ASP A 110 17.67 -2.07 29.52
CA ASP A 110 16.96 -2.96 30.47
C ASP A 110 17.44 -4.44 30.43
N ASP A 111 18.51 -4.77 29.68
CA ASP A 111 19.06 -6.15 29.49
C ASP A 111 17.99 -7.23 29.23
N LEU A 112 17.01 -6.89 28.39
CA LEU A 112 15.86 -7.76 28.14
C LEU A 112 16.23 -8.86 27.15
N ASP A 113 16.25 -10.11 27.62
CA ASP A 113 16.42 -11.26 26.75
C ASP A 113 15.25 -11.37 25.76
N THR A 114 15.59 -11.27 24.49
CA THR A 114 14.67 -11.37 23.34
C THR A 114 15.06 -12.50 22.41
N SER A 115 15.96 -13.39 22.85
CA SER A 115 16.47 -14.51 22.08
C SER A 115 15.40 -15.53 21.70
N HIS A 116 14.31 -15.63 22.48
CA HIS A 116 13.14 -16.46 22.17
C HIS A 116 12.30 -15.93 21.00
N PHE A 117 12.48 -14.66 20.59
CA PHE A 117 11.80 -14.13 19.42
C PHE A 117 12.44 -14.66 18.13
N LEU A 118 11.80 -15.67 17.56
CA LEU A 118 12.23 -16.28 16.29
C LEU A 118 12.21 -15.29 15.11
N GLY A 119 11.49 -14.17 15.20
CA GLY A 119 11.48 -13.13 14.17
C GLY A 119 11.14 -13.66 12.77
N GLN A 120 12.02 -13.42 11.79
CA GLN A 120 11.88 -13.94 10.42
C GLN A 120 12.13 -15.46 10.32
N ALA A 121 12.57 -16.10 11.40
CA ALA A 121 12.86 -17.53 11.50
C ALA A 121 11.74 -18.33 12.17
N HIS A 122 10.55 -17.77 12.43
CA HIS A 122 9.43 -18.52 13.04
C HIS A 122 8.96 -19.73 12.20
N GLN A 123 9.30 -19.77 10.91
CA GLN A 123 9.10 -20.92 10.02
C GLN A 123 10.39 -21.71 9.73
N ARG A 124 11.58 -21.27 10.20
CA ARG A 124 12.81 -22.03 9.99
C ARG A 124 12.71 -23.36 10.73
N GLY A 125 12.91 -24.47 10.02
CA GLY A 125 12.77 -25.82 10.55
C GLY A 125 11.32 -26.34 10.59
N ARG A 126 10.32 -25.50 10.32
CA ARG A 126 8.96 -25.96 10.01
C ARG A 126 8.89 -26.18 8.51
N SER A 127 8.81 -27.43 8.09
CA SER A 127 8.27 -27.78 6.77
C SER A 127 6.77 -27.46 6.78
N GLY A 128 6.46 -26.16 6.74
CA GLY A 128 5.09 -25.70 6.58
C GLY A 128 4.58 -26.24 5.27
N GLY A 129 3.73 -27.28 5.35
CA GLY A 129 2.97 -27.83 4.23
C GLY A 129 1.93 -26.82 3.76
N VAL A 130 2.38 -25.66 3.29
CA VAL A 130 1.53 -24.83 2.44
C VAL A 130 1.37 -25.64 1.18
N LEU A 131 0.29 -26.43 1.13
CA LEU A 131 -0.15 -27.10 -0.07
C LEU A 131 -0.16 -26.03 -1.16
N LEU A 132 0.73 -26.19 -2.14
CA LEU A 132 0.74 -25.30 -3.29
C LEU A 132 -0.66 -25.38 -3.89
N ARG A 133 -1.37 -24.25 -3.97
CA ARG A 133 -2.68 -24.17 -4.62
C ARG A 133 -2.57 -24.87 -5.97
N ARG A 134 -3.49 -25.80 -6.26
CA ARG A 134 -3.46 -26.55 -7.51
C ARG A 134 -3.79 -25.62 -8.67
N ALA A 135 -3.40 -25.98 -9.89
CA ALA A 135 -3.76 -25.19 -11.06
C ALA A 135 -5.28 -24.99 -11.19
N GLU A 136 -6.09 -26.02 -10.87
CA GLU A 136 -7.55 -25.94 -10.89
C GLU A 136 -8.15 -24.94 -9.91
N ASP A 137 -7.47 -24.66 -8.78
CA ASP A 137 -7.92 -23.64 -7.81
C ASP A 137 -7.51 -22.22 -8.24
N ILE A 138 -6.59 -22.12 -9.21
CA ILE A 138 -6.04 -20.85 -9.70
C ILE A 138 -6.75 -20.43 -10.97
N LEU A 139 -7.01 -21.36 -11.88
CA LEU A 139 -7.60 -21.10 -13.20
C LEU A 139 -9.12 -21.04 -13.15
N VAL A 140 -9.65 -20.12 -12.34
CA VAL A 140 -11.09 -19.94 -12.09
C VAL A 140 -11.49 -18.49 -12.25
N GLN A 141 -12.77 -18.25 -12.55
CA GLN A 141 -13.32 -16.91 -12.44
C GLN A 141 -13.57 -16.58 -10.96
N HIS A 142 -13.12 -15.40 -10.51
CA HIS A 142 -13.23 -14.97 -9.12
C HIS A 142 -14.02 -13.66 -8.99
N ASP A 143 -14.38 -13.28 -7.76
CA ASP A 143 -15.29 -12.18 -7.42
C ASP A 143 -14.77 -10.75 -7.69
N GLY A 144 -13.57 -10.60 -8.28
CA GLY A 144 -12.92 -9.30 -8.45
C GLY A 144 -12.44 -8.62 -7.14
N SER A 145 -12.35 -9.33 -6.01
CA SER A 145 -11.85 -8.74 -4.75
C SER A 145 -10.33 -8.58 -4.74
N ARG A 146 -9.60 -9.59 -5.23
CA ARG A 146 -8.14 -9.62 -5.26
C ARG A 146 -7.62 -10.27 -6.53
N ARG A 147 -6.75 -9.55 -7.24
CA ARG A 147 -6.11 -10.06 -8.45
C ARG A 147 -5.16 -11.22 -8.14
N THR A 148 -5.29 -12.30 -8.90
CA THR A 148 -4.33 -13.40 -8.88
C THR A 148 -2.96 -12.91 -9.35
N ARG A 149 -1.90 -13.30 -8.64
CA ARG A 149 -0.53 -12.89 -9.00
C ARG A 149 -0.12 -13.56 -10.31
N THR A 150 0.46 -12.80 -11.24
CA THR A 150 0.84 -13.29 -12.58
C THR A 150 1.71 -14.54 -12.56
N HIS A 151 2.65 -14.67 -11.62
CA HIS A 151 3.50 -15.86 -11.53
C HIS A 151 2.72 -17.13 -11.14
N LEU A 152 1.59 -17.00 -10.41
CA LEU A 152 0.71 -18.13 -10.09
C LEU A 152 -0.09 -18.57 -11.32
N LEU A 153 -0.60 -17.60 -12.10
CA LEU A 153 -1.29 -17.88 -13.36
C LEU A 153 -0.36 -18.57 -14.35
N ARG A 154 0.85 -18.03 -14.57
CA ARG A 154 1.83 -18.65 -15.46
C ARG A 154 2.17 -20.06 -15.01
N ARG A 155 2.45 -20.27 -13.72
CA ARG A 155 2.72 -21.60 -13.18
C ARG A 155 1.56 -22.57 -13.43
N ALA A 156 0.32 -22.14 -13.14
CA ALA A 156 -0.86 -22.96 -13.34
C ALA A 156 -1.11 -23.29 -14.81
N LEU A 157 -0.86 -22.34 -15.73
CA LEU A 157 -0.94 -22.56 -17.18
C LEU A 157 0.06 -23.64 -17.63
N LEU A 158 1.31 -23.56 -17.17
CA LEU A 158 2.33 -24.56 -17.49
C LEU A 158 2.00 -25.94 -16.89
N GLU A 159 1.47 -25.97 -15.67
CA GLU A 159 1.02 -27.19 -14.98
C GLU A 159 -0.08 -27.93 -15.75
N VAL A 160 -0.99 -27.20 -16.40
CA VAL A 160 -2.04 -27.79 -17.27
C VAL A 160 -1.61 -27.97 -18.73
N GLY A 161 -0.32 -27.84 -19.04
CA GLY A 161 0.24 -28.13 -20.36
C GLY A 161 0.12 -26.99 -21.38
N ALA A 162 -0.06 -25.74 -20.96
CA ALA A 162 0.06 -24.61 -21.88
C ALA A 162 1.52 -24.49 -22.37
N PRO A 163 1.75 -24.32 -23.69
CA PRO A 163 3.10 -24.15 -24.19
C PRO A 163 3.68 -22.82 -23.72
N GLU A 164 4.95 -22.80 -23.30
CA GLU A 164 5.67 -21.58 -22.90
C GLU A 164 6.16 -20.77 -24.13
N VAL A 165 5.25 -20.52 -25.06
CA VAL A 165 5.50 -19.76 -26.29
C VAL A 165 4.46 -18.66 -26.43
N CYS A 166 4.78 -17.63 -27.20
CA CYS A 166 3.82 -16.60 -27.57
C CYS A 166 2.71 -17.21 -28.43
N ALA A 167 1.45 -17.03 -28.01
CA ALA A 167 0.28 -17.50 -28.74
C ALA A 167 0.05 -16.80 -30.09
N GLU A 168 0.68 -15.62 -30.31
CA GLU A 168 0.54 -14.84 -31.55
C GLU A 168 1.66 -15.12 -32.54
N CYS A 169 2.93 -14.99 -32.12
CA CYS A 169 4.09 -15.12 -33.02
C CYS A 169 4.88 -16.41 -32.84
N GLY A 170 4.50 -17.28 -31.89
CA GLY A 170 5.15 -18.57 -31.66
C GLY A 170 6.52 -18.49 -30.99
N ILE A 171 7.01 -17.30 -30.63
CA ILE A 171 8.34 -17.19 -30.02
C ILE A 171 8.40 -17.85 -28.65
N GLY A 172 9.46 -18.62 -28.42
CA GLY A 172 9.68 -19.32 -27.15
C GLY A 172 10.16 -18.41 -26.02
N PRO A 173 10.58 -19.01 -24.89
CA PRO A 173 11.03 -18.28 -23.70
C PRO A 173 12.48 -17.78 -23.84
N GLU A 174 13.00 -17.68 -25.05
CA GLU A 174 14.34 -17.19 -25.35
C GLU A 174 14.29 -16.12 -26.43
N TRP A 175 14.99 -15.02 -26.19
CA TRP A 175 15.16 -13.92 -27.14
C TRP A 175 16.65 -13.58 -27.24
N LEU A 176 17.22 -13.69 -28.45
CA LEU A 176 18.65 -13.42 -28.71
C LEU A 176 19.60 -14.17 -27.76
N GLY A 177 19.33 -15.46 -27.49
CA GLY A 177 20.16 -16.27 -26.59
C GLY A 177 19.98 -15.96 -25.10
N ARG A 178 18.98 -15.15 -24.73
CA ARG A 178 18.70 -14.78 -23.33
C ARG A 178 17.29 -15.20 -22.93
N PRO A 179 17.08 -15.64 -21.67
CA PRO A 179 15.73 -15.95 -21.18
C PRO A 179 14.80 -14.74 -21.28
N MET A 180 13.64 -14.95 -21.88
CA MET A 180 12.55 -13.99 -21.97
C MET A 180 11.29 -14.68 -21.44
N THR A 181 10.73 -14.14 -20.37
CA THR A 181 9.54 -14.71 -19.77
C THR A 181 8.28 -14.24 -20.49
N PRO A 182 7.44 -15.15 -21.05
CA PRO A 182 6.16 -14.76 -21.60
C PRO A 182 5.24 -14.12 -20.55
N GLU A 183 4.51 -13.10 -20.98
CA GLU A 183 3.54 -12.37 -20.19
C GLU A 183 2.16 -13.04 -20.29
N VAL A 184 1.40 -13.02 -19.19
CA VAL A 184 0.03 -13.54 -19.19
C VAL A 184 -0.90 -12.42 -19.64
N ASP A 185 -1.69 -12.68 -20.68
CA ASP A 185 -2.73 -11.80 -21.19
C ASP A 185 -4.11 -12.44 -21.00
N HIS A 186 -5.08 -11.61 -20.63
CA HIS A 186 -6.49 -11.95 -20.53
C HIS A 186 -7.16 -11.55 -21.84
N ILE A 187 -7.62 -12.52 -22.64
CA ILE A 187 -8.16 -12.30 -23.99
C ILE A 187 -9.32 -11.30 -23.98
N ASN A 188 -10.21 -11.39 -23.00
CA ASN A 188 -11.34 -10.46 -22.84
C ASN A 188 -10.98 -9.15 -22.09
N GLY A 189 -9.75 -9.04 -21.55
CA GLY A 189 -9.31 -7.92 -20.71
C GLY A 189 -9.87 -7.89 -19.29
N ASP A 190 -10.69 -8.87 -18.91
CA ASP A 190 -11.21 -9.05 -17.55
C ASP A 190 -10.21 -9.83 -16.71
N TRP A 191 -9.58 -9.14 -15.78
CA TRP A 191 -8.58 -9.72 -14.88
C TRP A 191 -9.17 -10.64 -13.82
N SER A 192 -10.50 -10.64 -13.64
CA SER A 192 -11.17 -11.54 -12.71
C SER A 192 -11.50 -12.90 -13.31
N ASP A 193 -11.37 -13.04 -14.63
CA ASP A 193 -11.60 -14.27 -15.37
C ASP A 193 -10.27 -14.99 -15.64
N ASP A 194 -9.75 -15.70 -14.63
CA ASP A 194 -8.50 -16.46 -14.74
C ASP A 194 -8.69 -17.85 -15.36
N ARG A 195 -9.85 -18.14 -15.96
CA ARG A 195 -10.10 -19.45 -16.58
C ARG A 195 -9.13 -19.70 -17.73
N ARG A 196 -8.75 -20.97 -17.93
CA ARG A 196 -7.72 -21.39 -18.90
C ARG A 196 -7.99 -20.88 -20.31
N GLU A 197 -9.25 -20.89 -20.72
CA GLU A 197 -9.74 -20.44 -22.02
C GLU A 197 -9.61 -18.93 -22.25
N ASN A 198 -9.55 -18.14 -21.19
CA ASN A 198 -9.40 -16.68 -21.27
C ASN A 198 -7.94 -16.22 -21.18
N LEU A 199 -7.02 -17.13 -20.84
CA LEU A 199 -5.61 -16.81 -20.64
C LEU A 199 -4.74 -17.28 -21.81
N ARG A 200 -3.81 -16.41 -22.22
CA ARG A 200 -2.76 -16.74 -23.18
C ARG A 200 -1.41 -16.18 -22.75
N LEU A 201 -0.33 -16.82 -23.22
CA LEU A 201 1.03 -16.33 -23.03
C LEU A 201 1.45 -15.54 -24.27
N LEU A 202 1.97 -14.33 -24.08
CA LEU A 202 2.44 -13.45 -25.14
C LEU A 202 3.87 -13.00 -24.87
N CYS A 203 4.67 -12.79 -25.92
CA CYS A 203 5.92 -12.06 -25.76
C CYS A 203 5.63 -10.56 -25.48
N PRO A 204 6.56 -9.82 -24.84
CA PRO A 204 6.34 -8.41 -24.52
C PRO A 204 5.99 -7.54 -25.75
N GLY A 205 6.52 -7.88 -26.94
CA GLY A 205 6.20 -7.19 -28.18
C GLY A 205 4.76 -7.39 -28.64
N CYS A 206 4.29 -8.65 -28.72
CA CYS A 206 2.91 -8.96 -29.08
C CYS A 206 1.91 -8.49 -28.01
N HIS A 207 2.27 -8.57 -26.73
CA HIS A 207 1.40 -8.10 -25.67
C HIS A 207 1.18 -6.58 -25.75
N ALA A 208 2.23 -5.81 -26.07
CA ALA A 208 2.17 -4.35 -26.16
C ALA A 208 1.19 -3.81 -27.23
N ILE A 209 0.85 -4.62 -28.23
CA ILE A 209 -0.07 -4.23 -29.31
C ILE A 209 -1.50 -4.76 -29.11
N THR A 210 -1.77 -5.49 -28.01
CA THR A 210 -3.12 -5.94 -27.69
C THR A 210 -4.02 -4.76 -27.34
N SER A 211 -5.32 -4.89 -27.62
CA SER A 211 -6.31 -3.86 -27.26
C SER A 211 -6.50 -3.71 -25.73
N THR A 212 -6.10 -4.73 -24.97
CA THR A 212 -6.17 -4.84 -23.50
C THR A 212 -4.90 -4.34 -22.81
N TRP A 213 -3.82 -4.08 -23.56
CA TRP A 213 -2.52 -3.64 -23.03
C TRP A 213 -2.61 -2.34 -22.23
N CYS A 214 -2.08 -2.34 -21.01
CA CYS A 214 -2.07 -1.20 -20.07
C CYS A 214 -3.43 -0.58 -19.72
N ARG A 215 -4.52 -1.01 -20.37
CA ARG A 215 -5.90 -0.59 -20.15
C ARG A 215 -6.57 -1.67 -19.31
N GLY A 216 -6.26 -1.72 -18.02
CA GLY A 216 -6.85 -2.72 -17.12
C GLY A 216 -8.38 -2.70 -17.19
N GLY A 217 -8.96 -3.65 -17.93
CA GLY A 217 -10.40 -3.82 -18.13
C GLY A 217 -11.10 -2.65 -18.83
N ARG A 218 -12.16 -2.94 -19.60
CA ARG A 218 -13.16 -1.93 -19.92
C ARG A 218 -13.67 -1.33 -18.60
N GLN A 219 -13.75 0.00 -18.50
CA GLN A 219 -14.49 0.65 -17.43
C GLN A 219 -15.86 -0.01 -17.35
N ARG A 220 -16.20 -0.63 -16.21
CA ARG A 220 -17.58 -1.08 -15.95
C ARG A 220 -18.46 0.13 -16.22
N GLY A 221 -19.32 0.00 -17.23
CA GLY A 221 -20.14 1.10 -17.72
C GLY A 221 -20.82 1.80 -16.56
N CYS A 222 -20.53 3.10 -16.41
CA CYS A 222 -21.47 4.01 -15.80
C CYS A 222 -22.81 3.78 -16.52
N GLY A 223 -23.80 3.27 -15.79
CA GLY A 223 -25.15 3.09 -16.31
C GLY A 223 -25.64 4.42 -16.84
N ALA A 224 -25.83 4.50 -18.15
CA ALA A 224 -26.61 5.56 -18.75
C ALA A 224 -28.07 5.30 -18.36
N GLN A 225 -28.56 6.10 -17.42
CA GLN A 225 -29.96 6.55 -17.34
C GLN A 225 -29.91 8.06 -17.09
#